data_AF-A0A176S3P8-F1
#
_entry.id   AF-A0A176S3P8-F1
#
_cell.length_a   1.000
_cell.length_b   1.000
_cell.length_c   1.000
_cell.angle_alpha   90.00
_cell.angle_beta   90.00
_cell.angle_gamma   90.00
#
_symmetry.space_group_name_H-M   'P 1'
#
loop_
_entity.id
_entity.type
_entity.pdbx_description
1 polymer ?
#
loop_
_entity_poly.entity_id
_entity_poly.type
_entity_poly.pdbx_seq_one_letter_code
_entity_poly.pdbx_strand_id
1 'polypeptide(L)'
;ENPKYRCPNEDVNRNGILEPGEDTNGNGRLDPGNVITVDNLNVTTGQPSANHPTAPATGYADFDVLYAIQYARWVQAEITARTSVAGSESSTSVPFKAVCLQKDVEDNICPQQSPFGVNDCETPN
;
A
#
# COMPACT_ATOMS: atom_id res chain seq x y z
N GLU A 1 -12.62 -11.90 -13.69
CA GLU A 1 -11.76 -12.36 -14.81
C GLU A 1 -10.31 -12.38 -14.34
N ASN A 2 -9.50 -13.35 -14.77
CA ASN A 2 -8.08 -13.39 -14.42
C ASN A 2 -7.36 -12.37 -15.31
N PRO A 3 -6.61 -11.40 -14.77
CA PRO A 3 -5.97 -10.40 -15.61
C PRO A 3 -4.96 -11.07 -16.55
N LYS A 4 -5.00 -10.69 -17.83
CA LYS A 4 -4.14 -11.24 -18.89
C LYS A 4 -2.65 -11.04 -18.59
N TYR A 5 -2.32 -10.00 -17.83
CA TYR A 5 -0.99 -9.69 -17.36
C TYR A 5 -1.01 -9.37 -15.87
N ARG A 6 0.04 -9.77 -15.16
CA ARG A 6 0.27 -9.45 -13.75
C ARG A 6 1.69 -8.90 -13.65
N CYS A 7 1.83 -7.81 -12.90
CA CYS A 7 3.13 -7.27 -12.55
C CYS A 7 3.52 -7.89 -11.21
N PRO A 8 4.50 -8.82 -11.19
CA PRO A 8 4.96 -9.43 -9.95
C PRO A 8 5.65 -8.38 -9.07
N ASN A 9 5.71 -8.64 -7.77
CA ASN A 9 6.56 -7.86 -6.88
C ASN A 9 8.02 -8.27 -7.09
N GLU A 10 8.85 -7.32 -7.47
CA GLU A 10 10.30 -7.52 -7.61
C GLU A 10 10.98 -7.81 -6.27
N ASP A 11 10.48 -7.22 -5.19
CA ASP A 11 10.96 -7.46 -3.83
C ASP A 11 10.41 -8.80 -3.29
N VAL A 12 11.07 -9.89 -3.66
CA VAL A 12 10.62 -11.26 -3.33
C VAL A 12 10.71 -11.51 -1.83
N ASN A 13 11.73 -10.96 -1.16
CA ASN A 13 11.97 -11.17 0.25
C ASN A 13 11.27 -10.14 1.17
N ARG A 14 10.66 -9.09 0.58
CA ARG A 14 9.91 -8.02 1.24
C ARG A 14 10.74 -7.22 2.25
N ASN A 15 12.02 -6.99 1.97
CA ASN A 15 12.90 -6.21 2.83
C ASN A 15 12.97 -4.72 2.44
N GLY A 16 12.39 -4.34 1.30
CA GLY A 16 12.36 -2.97 0.77
C GLY A 16 13.70 -2.47 0.22
N ILE A 17 14.66 -3.35 -0.02
CA ILE A 17 16.01 -3.05 -0.51
C ILE A 17 16.18 -3.74 -1.86
N LEU A 18 16.58 -2.99 -2.89
CA LEU A 18 16.85 -3.59 -4.19
C LEU A 18 18.12 -4.46 -4.13
N GLU A 19 17.96 -5.76 -4.36
CA GLU A 19 19.04 -6.74 -4.42
C GLU A 19 19.37 -7.19 -5.86
N PRO A 20 20.58 -7.74 -6.10
CA PRO A 20 20.93 -8.29 -7.40
C PRO A 20 19.95 -9.38 -7.86
N GLY A 21 19.29 -9.14 -8.99
CA GLY A 21 18.34 -10.08 -9.59
C GLY A 21 16.86 -9.79 -9.27
N GLU A 22 16.56 -8.73 -8.51
CA GLU A 22 15.17 -8.29 -8.25
C GLU A 22 14.65 -7.31 -9.32
N ASP A 23 15.53 -6.45 -9.87
CA ASP A 23 15.19 -5.48 -10.92
C ASP A 23 15.01 -6.17 -12.29
N THR A 24 13.78 -6.53 -12.61
CA THR A 24 13.43 -7.31 -13.80
C THR A 24 13.44 -6.45 -15.06
N ASN A 25 13.02 -5.19 -14.93
CA ASN A 25 12.94 -4.25 -16.04
C ASN A 25 14.20 -3.36 -16.22
N GLY A 26 15.17 -3.46 -15.30
CA GLY A 26 16.47 -2.80 -15.37
C GLY A 26 16.45 -1.29 -15.08
N ASN A 27 15.45 -0.80 -14.35
CA ASN A 27 15.26 0.63 -14.11
C ASN A 27 15.94 1.15 -12.84
N GLY A 28 16.62 0.28 -12.09
CA GLY A 28 17.40 0.61 -10.90
C GLY A 28 16.60 0.87 -9.63
N ARG A 29 15.33 0.46 -9.58
CA ARG A 29 14.48 0.51 -8.37
C ARG A 29 13.61 -0.75 -8.27
N LEU A 30 13.00 -0.97 -7.10
CA LEU A 30 11.97 -1.99 -6.93
C LEU A 30 10.63 -1.53 -7.52
N ASP A 31 9.97 -2.41 -8.27
CA ASP A 31 8.62 -2.25 -8.78
C ASP A 31 7.68 -3.38 -8.30
N PRO A 32 6.61 -3.05 -7.54
CA PRO A 32 6.41 -1.81 -6.83
C PRO A 32 7.36 -1.68 -5.62
N GLY A 33 7.95 -0.51 -5.43
CA GLY A 33 8.66 -0.19 -4.19
C GLY A 33 7.74 0.14 -3.01
N ASN A 34 8.32 0.64 -1.91
CA ASN A 34 7.59 1.11 -0.72
C ASN A 34 6.84 2.44 -0.99
N VAL A 35 5.79 2.36 -1.80
CA VAL A 35 5.01 3.51 -2.30
C VAL A 35 3.72 3.79 -1.50
N ILE A 36 3.47 2.97 -0.49
CA ILE A 36 2.36 3.10 0.46
C ILE A 36 2.95 3.34 1.85
N THR A 37 2.38 4.29 2.57
CA THR A 37 2.68 4.57 3.98
C THR A 37 1.38 4.77 4.76
N VAL A 38 1.49 4.99 6.08
CA VAL A 38 0.38 5.42 6.93
C VAL A 38 0.66 6.81 7.49
N ASP A 39 -0.40 7.55 7.82
CA ASP A 39 -0.30 8.87 8.44
C ASP A 39 0.25 8.81 9.87
N ASN A 40 -0.01 7.71 10.59
CA ASN A 40 0.45 7.49 11.94
C ASN A 40 0.89 6.04 12.18
N LEU A 41 2.17 5.85 12.52
CA LEU A 41 2.75 4.55 12.83
C LEU A 41 2.40 4.05 14.25
N ASN A 42 1.97 4.94 15.14
CA ASN A 42 1.68 4.62 16.53
C ASN A 42 0.29 5.15 16.89
N VAL A 43 -0.66 4.24 17.02
CA VAL A 43 -2.03 4.57 17.39
C VAL A 43 -2.40 3.91 18.71
N THR A 44 -3.18 4.62 19.52
CA THR A 44 -3.70 4.12 20.80
C THR A 44 -5.18 3.85 20.65
N THR A 45 -5.63 2.66 21.07
CA THR A 45 -7.05 2.31 20.99
C THR A 45 -7.90 3.27 21.80
N GLY A 46 -9.08 3.61 21.28
CA GLY A 46 -10.00 4.55 21.92
C GLY A 46 -9.59 6.01 21.80
N GLN A 47 -8.64 6.33 20.92
CA GLN A 47 -8.38 7.69 20.45
C GLN A 47 -8.80 7.80 18.97
N PRO A 48 -9.64 8.79 18.60
CA PRO A 48 -10.01 9.01 17.21
C PRO A 48 -8.81 9.52 16.39
N SER A 49 -8.75 9.18 15.10
CA SER A 49 -7.81 9.79 14.16
C SER A 49 -8.14 11.28 13.97
N ALA A 50 -7.12 12.10 13.67
CA ALA A 50 -7.32 13.50 13.31
C ALA A 50 -8.26 13.67 12.09
N ASN A 51 -8.25 12.70 11.17
CA ASN A 51 -9.09 12.68 9.98
C ASN A 51 -10.45 11.99 10.21
N HIS A 52 -10.63 11.31 11.34
CA HIS A 52 -11.91 10.72 11.76
C HIS A 52 -12.22 11.07 13.23
N PRO A 53 -12.46 12.36 13.56
CA PRO A 53 -12.62 12.82 14.95
C PRO A 53 -13.89 12.30 15.63
N THR A 54 -14.88 11.85 14.86
CA THR A 54 -16.18 11.35 15.37
C THR A 54 -16.20 9.85 15.64
N ALA A 55 -15.08 9.15 15.44
CA ALA A 55 -15.03 7.71 15.61
C ALA A 55 -15.25 7.34 17.10
N PRO A 56 -16.14 6.38 17.44
CA PRO A 56 -16.31 5.89 18.81
C PRO A 56 -15.01 5.53 19.55
N ALA A 57 -14.86 6.00 20.78
CA ALA A 57 -13.63 5.89 21.56
C ALA A 57 -13.38 4.52 22.23
N THR A 58 -13.69 3.38 21.58
CA THR A 58 -13.56 2.06 22.25
C THR A 58 -13.00 0.95 21.37
N GLY A 59 -11.87 0.36 21.79
CA GLY A 59 -11.42 -0.97 21.36
C GLY A 59 -10.80 -1.07 19.96
N TYR A 60 -10.78 0.02 19.19
CA TYR A 60 -10.11 0.11 17.91
C TYR A 60 -9.29 1.40 17.84
N ALA A 61 -8.46 1.50 16.82
CA ALA A 61 -7.72 2.69 16.46
C ALA A 61 -7.82 2.91 14.96
N ASP A 62 -7.95 4.16 14.54
CA ASP A 62 -8.01 4.56 13.14
C ASP A 62 -6.68 5.17 12.69
N PHE A 63 -6.35 4.96 11.42
CA PHE A 63 -5.23 5.54 10.71
C PHE A 63 -5.57 5.62 9.22
N ASP A 64 -4.91 6.49 8.49
CA ASP A 64 -5.06 6.64 7.06
C ASP A 64 -3.89 6.03 6.32
N VAL A 65 -4.20 5.35 5.21
CA VAL A 65 -3.21 4.82 4.29
C VAL A 65 -2.97 5.86 3.20
N LEU A 66 -1.71 6.27 3.06
CA LEU A 66 -1.27 7.34 2.17
C LEU A 66 -0.48 6.76 1.00
N TYR A 67 -0.86 7.15 -0.22
CA TYR A 67 -0.14 6.84 -1.45
C TYR A 67 -0.49 7.87 -2.52
N ALA A 68 0.42 8.09 -3.47
CA ALA A 68 0.15 8.95 -4.60
C ALA A 68 -0.90 8.33 -5.55
N ILE A 69 -1.74 9.16 -6.17
CA ILE A 69 -2.81 8.75 -7.08
C ILE A 69 -2.32 7.85 -8.23
N GLN A 70 -1.06 7.98 -8.64
CA GLN A 70 -0.44 7.13 -9.67
C GLN A 70 -0.33 5.65 -9.29
N TYR A 71 -0.37 5.31 -7.99
CA TYR A 71 -0.28 3.94 -7.50
C TYR A 71 -1.67 3.31 -7.29
N ALA A 72 -2.74 4.11 -7.35
CA ALA A 72 -4.10 3.62 -7.20
C ALA A 72 -4.42 2.59 -8.30
N ARG A 73 -5.01 1.45 -7.90
CA ARG A 73 -5.31 0.26 -8.71
C ARG A 73 -4.13 -0.59 -9.17
N TRP A 74 -2.90 -0.11 -9.00
CA TRP A 74 -1.69 -0.82 -9.46
C TRP A 74 -0.98 -1.56 -8.34
N VAL A 75 -1.12 -1.11 -7.09
CA VAL A 75 -0.38 -1.66 -5.93
C VAL A 75 -1.30 -2.40 -4.97
N GLN A 76 -0.83 -3.54 -4.49
CA GLN A 76 -1.37 -4.25 -3.34
C GLN A 76 -0.27 -4.34 -2.28
N ALA A 77 -0.63 -4.09 -1.03
CA ALA A 77 0.27 -4.14 0.11
C ALA A 77 -0.30 -5.03 1.22
N GLU A 78 0.51 -5.24 2.24
CA GLU A 78 0.12 -5.91 3.47
C GLU A 78 0.25 -4.93 4.63
N ILE A 79 -0.84 -4.71 5.36
CA ILE A 79 -0.83 -3.87 6.55
C ILE A 79 -0.61 -4.79 7.74
N THR A 80 0.54 -4.65 8.40
CA THR A 80 0.85 -5.36 9.63
C THR A 80 0.57 -4.46 10.82
N ALA A 81 -0.40 -4.85 11.65
CA ALA A 81 -0.60 -4.24 12.96
C ALA A 81 0.19 -5.03 14.01
N ARG A 82 0.82 -4.31 14.94
CA ARG A 82 1.49 -4.87 16.13
C ARG A 82 0.94 -4.16 17.36
N THR A 83 0.52 -4.94 18.35
CA THR A 83 0.08 -4.42 19.64
C THR A 83 0.99 -4.94 20.73
N SER A 84 1.27 -4.09 21.72
CA SER A 84 1.95 -4.46 22.95
C SER A 84 1.07 -4.06 24.12
N VAL A 85 0.70 -5.04 24.95
CA VAL A 85 -0.10 -4.82 26.16
C VAL A 85 0.53 -5.59 27.30
N ALA A 86 1.01 -4.87 28.32
CA ALA A 86 1.55 -5.45 29.56
C ALA A 86 2.57 -6.59 29.34
N GLY A 87 3.43 -6.47 28.32
CA GLY A 87 4.47 -7.47 28.00
C GLY A 87 4.02 -8.61 27.08
N SER A 88 2.77 -8.62 26.62
CA SER A 88 2.31 -9.49 25.53
C SER A 88 2.31 -8.71 24.22
N GLU A 89 2.99 -9.25 23.20
CA GLU A 89 2.95 -8.72 21.84
C GLU A 89 2.03 -9.58 20.98
N SER A 90 1.20 -8.94 20.15
CA SER A 90 0.40 -9.61 19.13
C SER A 90 0.60 -8.91 17.80
N SER A 91 0.56 -9.68 16.71
CA SER A 91 0.66 -9.13 15.37
C SER A 91 -0.36 -9.79 14.45
N THR A 92 -0.94 -8.99 13.56
CA THR A 92 -1.85 -9.46 12.53
C THR A 92 -1.61 -8.70 11.24
N SER A 93 -1.86 -9.36 10.11
CA SER A 93 -1.64 -8.80 8.78
C SER A 93 -2.88 -8.92 7.92
N VAL A 94 -3.19 -7.87 7.17
CA VAL A 94 -4.32 -7.85 6.23
C VAL A 94 -3.89 -7.34 4.86
N PRO A 95 -4.40 -7.92 3.76
CA PRO A 95 -4.12 -7.40 2.43
C PRO A 95 -4.85 -6.06 2.23
N PHE A 96 -4.14 -5.09 1.67
CA PHE A 96 -4.64 -3.80 1.28
C PHE A 96 -4.48 -3.62 -0.22
N LYS A 97 -5.51 -3.11 -0.90
CA LYS A 97 -5.43 -2.76 -2.32
C LYS A 97 -5.55 -1.26 -2.45
N ALA A 98 -4.59 -0.62 -3.11
CA ALA A 98 -4.69 0.80 -3.40
C ALA A 98 -5.88 1.04 -4.34
N VAL A 99 -6.80 1.92 -3.94
CA VAL A 99 -8.01 2.26 -4.70
C VAL A 99 -7.99 3.73 -5.10
N CYS A 100 -8.78 4.07 -6.12
CA CYS A 100 -9.09 5.47 -6.39
C CYS A 100 -10.10 5.97 -5.37
N LEU A 101 -9.96 7.23 -4.93
CA LEU A 101 -11.05 7.91 -4.24
C LEU A 101 -12.22 8.08 -5.21
N GLN A 102 -13.45 8.00 -4.69
CA GLN A 102 -14.65 8.13 -5.53
C GLN A 102 -14.66 9.45 -6.31
N LYS A 103 -14.32 10.56 -5.63
CA LYS A 103 -14.22 11.89 -6.24
C LYS A 103 -13.22 11.92 -7.41
N ASP A 104 -12.06 11.29 -7.26
CA ASP A 104 -11.02 11.27 -8.29
C ASP A 104 -11.45 10.46 -9.53
N VAL A 105 -12.32 9.46 -9.34
CA VAL A 105 -12.96 8.73 -10.44
C VAL A 105 -13.97 9.61 -11.16
N GLU A 106 -14.81 10.33 -10.40
CA GLU A 106 -15.81 11.25 -10.95
C GLU A 106 -15.16 12.42 -11.74
N ASP A 107 -14.02 12.92 -11.24
CA ASP A 107 -13.24 13.98 -11.88
C ASP A 107 -12.35 13.46 -13.03
N ASN A 108 -12.39 12.15 -13.34
CA ASN A 108 -11.58 11.48 -14.38
C ASN A 108 -10.06 11.66 -14.25
N ILE A 109 -9.57 11.81 -13.01
CA ILE A 109 -8.13 11.89 -12.71
C ILE A 109 -7.57 10.57 -12.16
N CYS A 110 -8.41 9.55 -11.95
CA CYS A 110 -8.00 8.20 -11.55
C CYS A 110 -8.79 7.12 -12.33
N PRO A 111 -8.14 6.03 -12.80
CA PRO A 111 -6.73 5.69 -12.61
C PRO A 111 -5.79 6.41 -13.56
N GLN A 112 -4.56 6.65 -13.10
CA GLN A 112 -3.45 7.02 -13.97
C GLN A 112 -2.86 5.79 -14.66
N GLN A 113 -2.02 6.00 -15.69
CA GLN A 113 -1.25 4.92 -16.30
C GLN A 113 -0.36 4.23 -15.25
N SER A 114 -0.17 2.91 -15.40
CA SER A 114 0.65 2.11 -14.48
C SER A 114 2.07 2.66 -14.43
N PRO A 115 2.61 3.10 -13.28
CA PRO A 115 3.98 3.62 -13.21
C PRO A 115 5.05 2.53 -13.39
N PHE A 116 4.63 1.26 -13.42
CA PHE A 116 5.50 0.08 -13.48
C PHE A 116 5.64 -0.48 -14.90
N GLY A 117 5.04 0.17 -15.90
CA GLY A 117 5.10 -0.26 -17.29
C GLY A 117 3.81 -0.90 -17.80
N VAL A 118 3.92 -1.49 -18.99
CA VAL A 118 2.80 -2.08 -19.74
C VAL A 118 2.88 -3.60 -19.77
N ASN A 119 1.77 -4.26 -20.10
CA ASN A 119 1.64 -5.72 -20.12
C ASN A 119 2.02 -6.34 -18.75
N ASP A 120 3.07 -7.15 -18.72
CA ASP A 120 3.65 -7.83 -17.55
C ASP A 120 4.60 -6.95 -16.74
N CYS A 121 4.68 -5.65 -17.04
CA CYS A 121 5.58 -4.69 -16.42
C CYS A 121 7.08 -4.96 -16.66
N GLU A 122 7.43 -5.83 -17.61
CA GLU A 122 8.81 -5.94 -18.12
C GLU A 122 9.13 -4.82 -19.12
N THR A 123 8.09 -4.21 -19.72
CA THR A 123 8.23 -3.11 -20.67
C THR A 123 7.91 -1.78 -19.97
N PRO A 124 8.87 -0.85 -19.86
CA PRO A 124 8.63 0.50 -19.34
C PRO A 124 7.56 1.26 -20.14
N ASN A 125 6.89 2.21 -19.50
CA ASN A 125 5.99 3.15 -20.19
C ASN A 125 6.74 4.11 -21.12
#